data_AF-A0A1B9VPI3-F1
#
_entry.id   AF-A0A1B9VPI3-F1
#
_cell.length_a   1.000
_cell.length_b   1.000
_cell.length_c   1.000
_cell.angle_alpha   90.00
_cell.angle_beta   90.00
_cell.angle_gamma   90.00
#
_symmetry.space_group_name_H-M   'P 1'
#
loop_
_entity.id
_entity.type
_entity.pdbx_description
1 polymer ?
#
loop_
_entity_poly.entity_id
_entity_poly.type
_entity_poly.pdbx_seq_one_letter_code
_entity_poly.pdbx_strand_id
1 'polypeptide(L)' 'MKLSDWLKATKTKRIVFAQRIGVSPSMVTRLCDGGVMPNVTVAHRIWEETKGSVTPNDFYGFVITKIAS' A
#
# COMPACT_ATOMS: atom_id res chain seq x y z
N MET A 1 -6.61 -5.45 0.29
CA MET A 1 -5.50 -5.99 -0.54
C MET A 1 -4.19 -5.50 0.05
N LYS A 2 -3.19 -6.37 0.31
CA LYS A 2 -1.87 -5.88 0.76
C LYS A 2 -1.10 -5.24 -0.41
N LEU A 3 -0.24 -4.27 -0.12
CA LEU A 3 0.58 -3.60 -1.15
C LEU A 3 1.46 -4.59 -1.93
N SER A 4 2.05 -5.57 -1.24
CA SER A 4 2.85 -6.63 -1.85
C SER A 4 2.06 -7.43 -2.87
N ASP A 5 0.80 -7.74 -2.59
CA ASP A 5 -0.08 -8.50 -3.47
C ASP A 5 -0.50 -7.68 -4.68
N TRP A 6 -0.82 -6.39 -4.49
CA TRP A 6 -1.14 -5.48 -5.59
C TRP A 6 0.04 -5.31 -6.57
N LEU A 7 1.26 -5.17 -6.05
CA LEU A 7 2.47 -5.09 -6.88
C LEU A 7 2.69 -6.36 -7.70
N LYS A 8 2.46 -7.54 -7.12
CA LYS A 8 2.52 -8.83 -7.83
C LYS A 8 1.44 -8.92 -8.91
N ALA A 9 0.19 -8.60 -8.59
CA ALA A 9 -0.95 -8.68 -9.50
C ALA A 9 -0.78 -7.77 -10.73
N THR A 10 -0.21 -6.58 -10.53
CA THR A 10 0.03 -5.61 -11.61
C THR A 10 1.40 -5.78 -12.29
N LYS A 11 2.22 -6.74 -11.84
CA LYS A 11 3.62 -6.92 -12.27
C LYS A 11 4.47 -5.64 -12.11
N THR A 12 4.12 -4.80 -11.15
CA THR A 12 4.83 -3.54 -10.89
C THR A 12 6.06 -3.80 -10.02
N LYS A 13 7.24 -3.41 -10.50
CA LYS A 13 8.49 -3.50 -9.71
C LYS A 13 8.47 -2.48 -8.56
N ARG A 14 8.95 -2.88 -7.38
CA ARG A 14 9.03 -2.00 -6.19
C ARG A 14 9.77 -0.68 -6.45
N ILE A 15 10.87 -0.71 -7.21
CA ILE A 15 11.64 0.50 -7.57
C ILE A 15 10.82 1.48 -8.42
N VAL A 16 10.03 0.97 -9.37
CA VAL A 16 9.18 1.80 -10.23
C VAL A 16 8.05 2.40 -9.41
N PHE A 17 7.42 1.60 -8.56
CA PHE A 17 6.37 2.10 -7.65
C PHE A 17 6.90 3.18 -6.70
N ALA A 18 8.09 2.98 -6.13
CA ALA A 18 8.75 3.94 -5.24
C ALA A 18 8.94 5.30 -5.91
N GLN A 19 9.39 5.31 -7.17
CA GLN A 19 9.53 6.53 -7.96
C GLN A 19 8.18 7.25 -8.16
N ARG A 20 7.11 6.52 -8.48
CA ARG A 20 5.78 7.10 -8.71
C ARG A 20 5.19 7.78 -7.47
N ILE A 21 5.40 7.22 -6.29
CA ILE A 21 4.90 7.80 -5.03
C ILE A 21 5.92 8.72 -4.32
N GLY A 22 7.11 8.91 -4.91
CA GLY A 22 8.15 9.80 -4.39
C GLY A 22 8.76 9.33 -3.07
N VAL A 23 9.09 8.04 -2.94
CA VAL A 23 9.79 7.46 -1.78
C VAL A 23 10.97 6.58 -2.21
N SER A 24 11.78 6.12 -1.26
CA SER A 24 12.89 5.21 -1.56
C SER A 24 12.42 3.76 -1.81
N PRO A 25 13.14 2.96 -2.62
CA PRO A 25 12.81 1.53 -2.82
C PRO A 25 12.82 0.73 -1.51
N SER A 26 13.70 1.09 -0.57
CA SER A 26 13.77 0.48 0.76
C SER A 26 12.52 0.76 1.59
N MET A 27 11.93 1.96 1.47
CA MET A 27 10.65 2.29 2.10
C MET A 27 9.54 1.38 1.58
N VAL A 28 9.43 1.19 0.25
CA VAL A 28 8.43 0.28 -0.34
C VAL A 28 8.61 -1.16 0.15
N THR A 29 9.85 -1.63 0.28
CA THR A 29 10.14 -2.95 0.85
C THR A 29 9.64 -3.06 2.29
N ARG A 30 9.99 -2.10 3.15
CA ARG A 30 9.50 -2.08 4.55
C ARG A 30 7.98 -1.98 4.64
N LEU A 31 7.33 -1.22 3.75
CA LEU A 31 5.87 -1.12 3.67
C LEU A 31 5.23 -2.47 3.29
N CYS A 32 5.83 -3.20 2.35
CA CYS A 32 5.36 -4.54 1.96
C CYS A 32 5.49 -5.55 3.10
N ASP A 33 6.58 -5.47 3.86
CA ASP A 33 6.93 -6.43 4.90
C ASP A 33 6.33 -6.04 6.28
N GLY A 34 5.63 -4.90 6.36
CA GLY A 34 5.03 -4.39 7.60
C GLY A 34 6.03 -3.75 8.58
N GLY A 35 7.29 -3.57 8.18
CA GLY A 35 8.35 -2.98 9.02
C GLY A 35 8.27 -1.45 9.18
N VAL A 36 7.33 -0.78 8.51
CA VAL A 36 7.01 0.64 8.69
C VAL A 36 5.56 0.90 8.29
N MET A 37 4.90 1.82 8.98
CA MET A 37 3.59 2.34 8.58
C MET A 37 3.75 3.60 7.70
N PRO A 38 2.96 3.76 6.64
CA PRO A 38 2.98 4.98 5.86
C PRO A 38 2.42 6.14 6.69
N ASN A 39 3.03 7.32 6.56
CA ASN A 39 2.39 8.55 7.02
C ASN A 39 1.21 8.93 6.10
N VAL A 40 0.42 9.93 6.48
CA VAL A 40 -0.79 10.33 5.73
C VAL A 40 -0.47 10.66 4.27
N THR A 41 0.60 11.40 4.00
CA THR A 41 1.00 11.77 2.62
C THR A 41 1.35 10.54 1.78
N VAL A 42 2.14 9.62 2.33
CA VAL A 42 2.53 8.38 1.64
C VAL A 42 1.32 7.47 1.44
N ALA A 43 0.44 7.38 2.46
CA ALA A 43 -0.79 6.60 2.37
C ALA A 43 -1.71 7.13 1.26
N HIS A 44 -1.85 8.46 1.13
CA HIS A 44 -2.63 9.08 0.06
C HIS A 44 -2.06 8.76 -1.32
N ARG A 45 -0.75 8.93 -1.53
CA ARG A 45 -0.10 8.63 -2.82
C ARG A 45 -0.22 7.16 -3.21
N ILE A 46 -0.13 6.24 -2.23
CA ILE A 46 -0.36 4.81 -2.45
C ILE A 46 -1.81 4.58 -2.88
N TRP A 47 -2.77 5.20 -2.19
CA TRP A 47 -4.18 5.07 -2.53
C TRP A 47 -4.49 5.59 -3.94
N GLU A 48 -3.93 6.75 -4.32
CA GLU A 48 -4.08 7.33 -5.67
C GLU A 48 -3.47 6.43 -6.75
N GLU A 49 -2.19 6.04 -6.61
CA GLU A 49 -1.47 5.22 -7.60
C GLU A 49 -2.13 3.85 -7.78
N THR A 50 -2.70 3.29 -6.71
CA THR A 50 -3.38 1.99 -6.74
C THR A 50 -4.87 2.09 -7.06
N LYS A 51 -5.38 3.30 -7.34
CA LYS A 51 -6.80 3.58 -7.61
C LYS A 51 -7.72 3.01 -6.53
N GLY A 52 -7.32 3.15 -5.27
CA GLY A 52 -8.06 2.65 -4.11
C GLY A 52 -8.01 1.14 -3.89
N SER A 53 -7.24 0.39 -4.70
CA SER A 53 -7.06 -1.04 -4.47
C SER A 53 -6.33 -1.32 -3.17
N VAL A 54 -5.35 -0.48 -2.82
CA VAL A 54 -4.65 -0.50 -1.53
C VAL A 54 -5.10 0.72 -0.73
N THR A 55 -5.73 0.46 0.40
CA THR A 55 -6.25 1.48 1.32
C THR A 55 -5.32 1.64 2.52
N PRO A 56 -5.39 2.77 3.25
CA PRO A 56 -4.69 2.92 4.52
C PRO A 56 -4.98 1.77 5.50
N ASN A 57 -6.22 1.29 5.56
CA ASN A 57 -6.63 0.19 6.45
C ASN A 57 -5.94 -1.14 6.12
N ASP A 58 -5.49 -1.35 4.88
CA ASP A 58 -4.77 -2.57 4.51
C ASP A 58 -3.41 -2.68 5.22
N PHE A 59 -2.84 -1.56 5.70
CA PHE A 59 -1.64 -1.56 6.53
C PHE A 59 -1.92 -1.94 7.99
N TYR A 60 -3.11 -1.62 8.50
CA TYR A 60 -3.52 -1.92 9.87
C TYR A 60 -4.19 -3.29 10.04
N GLY A 61 -4.65 -3.91 8.94
CA GLY A 61 -5.36 -5.19 9.00
C GLY A 61 -6.76 -5.09 9.57
N PHE A 62 -7.33 -3.88 9.65
CA PHE A 62 -8.72 -3.70 10.03
C PHE A 62 -9.62 -4.22 8.91
N VAL A 63 -10.49 -5.17 9.24
CA VAL A 63 -11.54 -5.66 8.34
C VAL A 63 -12.85 -4.96 8.72
N ILE A 64 -13.57 -4.45 7.72
CA ILE A 64 -14.93 -3.98 7.95
C ILE A 64 -15.79 -5.22 8.17
N THR A 65 -16.23 -5.41 9.41
CA THR A 65 -17.23 -6.44 9.72
C THR A 65 -18.59 -5.84 9.40
N LYS A 66 -19.30 -6.39 8.40
CA LYS A 66 -20.70 -6.03 8.20
C LYS A 66 -21.48 -6.50 9.43
N ILE A 67 -22.03 -5.55 10.17
CA ILE A 67 -23.00 -5.85 11.21
C ILE A 67 -24.24 -6.34 10.47
N ALA A 68 -24.62 -7.61 10.65
CA ALA A 68 -25.85 -8.14 10.07
C ALA A 68 -27.01 -7.28 10.56
N SER A 69 -27.76 -6.71 9.61
CA SER A 69 -29.02 -6.01 9.84
C SER A 69 -30.17 -7.00 9.73
#